data_AF-A0A8S3FKR3-F1
#
_entry.id   AF-A0A8S3FKR3-F1
#
_cell.length_a   1.000
_cell.length_b   1.000
_cell.length_c   1.000
_cell.angle_alpha   90.00
_cell.angle_beta   90.00
_cell.angle_gamma   90.00
#
_symmetry.space_group_name_H-M   'P 1'
#
loop_
_entity.id
_entity.type
_entity.pdbx_description
1 polymer ?
#
loop_
_entity_poly.entity_id
_entity_poly.type
_entity_poly.pdbx_seq_one_letter_code
_entity_poly.pdbx_strand_id
1 'polypeptide(L)'
;MLNGHTPQDTNGIDATNGLFSMDDLCEFDMGKYTVKMLRGSDRLYKLKTDRHARLMDSMAMYRKEKRFCDVVLCVQGVQYPAHKVVLASVSSYFASMFGQSGHIEAFTTEDIDLTKLVPCPRAMNSILDFMYTSRIQLDDKSVCNEVRGFVEILKP
;
A
#
# COMPACT_ATOMS: atom_id res chain seq x y z
N MET A 1 61.55 -37.93 20.74
CA MET A 1 60.65 -37.74 21.90
C MET A 1 60.35 -36.25 21.96
N LEU A 2 59.13 -35.72 21.89
CA LEU A 2 57.77 -36.22 21.98
C LEU A 2 56.84 -35.24 21.25
N ASN A 3 55.76 -35.77 20.69
CA ASN A 3 54.63 -35.10 20.02
C ASN A 3 53.68 -34.37 21.00
N GLY A 4 52.77 -33.57 20.42
CA GLY A 4 51.45 -33.22 20.98
C GLY A 4 51.27 -31.70 21.10
N HIS A 5 50.15 -31.05 20.75
CA HIS A 5 48.81 -31.47 20.37
C HIS A 5 48.14 -30.37 19.53
N THR A 6 47.15 -30.79 18.75
CA THR A 6 46.19 -30.08 17.89
C THR A 6 45.37 -28.97 18.61
N PRO A 7 44.73 -28.07 17.83
CA PRO A 7 43.92 -26.97 18.37
C PRO A 7 42.58 -27.49 18.90
N GLN A 8 42.12 -26.95 20.03
CA GLN A 8 40.75 -27.15 20.50
C GLN A 8 39.91 -25.89 20.28
N ASP A 9 38.92 -26.07 19.43
CA ASP A 9 37.68 -25.31 19.33
C ASP A 9 37.05 -25.09 20.70
N THR A 10 36.47 -23.91 20.94
CA THR A 10 35.16 -23.82 21.59
C THR A 10 34.40 -22.57 21.12
N ASN A 11 33.34 -22.83 20.37
CA ASN A 11 32.01 -22.29 20.59
C ASN A 11 31.77 -20.81 20.27
N GLY A 12 31.75 -20.51 18.97
CA GLY A 12 30.70 -19.64 18.45
C GLY A 12 29.36 -20.34 18.68
N ILE A 13 28.63 -19.90 19.70
CA ILE A 13 27.29 -20.40 20.01
C ILE A 13 26.39 -20.05 18.84
N ASP A 14 26.18 -21.03 17.95
CA ASP A 14 25.16 -21.00 16.92
C ASP A 14 23.80 -21.01 17.60
N ALA A 15 23.22 -19.83 17.77
CA ALA A 15 21.92 -19.62 18.39
C ALA A 15 20.75 -20.00 17.46
N THR A 16 20.94 -21.00 16.58
CA THR A 16 19.90 -21.49 15.67
C THR A 16 19.59 -22.97 15.82
N ASN A 17 19.76 -23.56 17.02
CA ASN A 17 19.18 -24.86 17.45
C ASN A 17 18.83 -25.85 16.30
N GLY A 18 19.81 -26.18 15.47
CA GLY A 18 19.69 -27.20 14.42
C GLY A 18 18.62 -26.98 13.35
N LEU A 19 18.10 -25.76 13.13
CA LEU A 19 16.96 -25.61 12.21
C LEU A 19 17.37 -25.50 10.75
N PHE A 20 18.41 -24.74 10.36
CA PHE A 20 18.88 -24.68 8.97
C PHE A 20 20.33 -24.20 8.89
N SER A 21 21.18 -24.88 8.11
CA SER A 21 22.49 -24.34 7.73
C SER A 21 22.30 -23.06 6.91
N MET A 22 22.93 -21.96 7.34
CA MET A 22 22.87 -20.67 6.62
C MET A 22 23.46 -20.73 5.21
N ASP A 23 24.24 -21.77 4.90
CA ASP A 23 24.83 -22.00 3.58
C ASP A 23 23.81 -22.53 2.55
N ASP A 24 22.68 -23.10 3.01
CA ASP A 24 21.67 -23.74 2.16
C ASP A 24 20.48 -22.82 1.83
N LEU A 25 20.41 -21.61 2.40
CA LEU A 25 19.27 -20.71 2.27
C LEU A 25 19.36 -19.83 1.01
N CYS A 26 18.94 -20.36 -0.13
CA CYS A 26 18.68 -19.51 -1.32
C CYS A 26 17.45 -18.60 -1.10
N GLU A 27 16.43 -19.09 -0.39
CA GLU A 27 15.22 -18.35 -0.01
C GLU A 27 14.60 -19.04 1.22
N PHE A 28 14.26 -18.26 2.25
CA PHE A 28 13.58 -18.76 3.45
C PHE A 28 12.26 -18.02 3.65
N ASP A 29 11.14 -18.76 3.64
CA ASP A 29 9.79 -18.22 3.85
C ASP A 29 9.36 -18.39 5.31
N MET A 30 9.16 -17.27 6.01
CA MET A 30 8.64 -17.20 7.38
C MET A 30 7.16 -16.79 7.39
N GLY A 31 6.43 -17.09 6.32
CA GLY A 31 5.06 -16.68 6.08
C GLY A 31 4.96 -15.25 5.54
N LYS A 32 4.88 -14.24 6.41
CA LYS A 32 4.74 -12.84 5.98
C LYS A 32 6.04 -12.23 5.48
N TYR A 33 7.17 -12.92 5.65
CA TYR A 33 8.51 -12.42 5.36
C TYR A 33 9.33 -13.46 4.62
N THR A 34 10.04 -13.00 3.60
CA THR A 34 10.97 -13.82 2.82
C THR A 34 12.38 -13.29 3.01
N VAL A 35 13.34 -14.16 3.33
CA VAL A 35 14.77 -13.83 3.36
C VAL A 35 15.44 -14.43 2.14
N LYS A 36 16.15 -13.62 1.34
CA LYS A 36 16.90 -14.07 0.17
C LYS A 36 18.38 -13.76 0.31
N MET A 37 19.22 -14.73 -0.01
CA MET A 37 20.66 -14.53 -0.13
C MET A 37 21.05 -13.96 -1.49
N LEU A 38 21.81 -12.87 -1.47
CA LEU A 38 22.38 -12.24 -2.66
C LEU A 38 23.83 -12.72 -2.81
N ARG A 39 24.15 -13.28 -3.98
CA ARG A 39 25.49 -13.79 -4.26
C ARG A 39 26.43 -12.63 -4.58
N GLY A 40 27.57 -12.57 -3.91
CA GLY A 40 28.65 -11.59 -4.06
C GLY A 40 29.87 -12.00 -3.22
N SER A 41 30.93 -11.19 -3.22
CA SER A 41 32.12 -11.44 -2.38
C SER A 41 31.81 -11.45 -0.88
N ASP A 42 30.75 -10.72 -0.49
CA ASP A 42 30.17 -10.73 0.86
C ASP A 42 28.77 -11.36 0.85
N ARG A 43 28.42 -12.08 1.92
CA ARG A 43 27.09 -12.66 2.14
C ARG A 43 26.09 -11.57 2.53
N LEU A 44 25.20 -11.18 1.61
CA LEU A 44 24.17 -10.18 1.86
C LEU A 44 22.76 -10.82 1.90
N TYR A 45 22.03 -10.56 2.98
CA TYR A 45 20.67 -11.05 3.19
C TYR A 45 19.65 -9.93 2.94
N LYS A 46 18.59 -10.21 2.18
CA LYS A 46 17.48 -9.28 1.93
C LYS A 46 16.18 -9.82 2.51
N LEU A 47 15.56 -9.04 3.40
CA LEU A 47 14.22 -9.29 3.92
C LEU A 47 13.16 -8.59 3.04
N LYS A 48 12.11 -9.31 2.65
CA LYS A 48 10.97 -8.78 1.88
C LYS A 48 9.65 -9.17 2.56
N THR A 49 8.64 -8.31 2.43
CA THR A 49 7.25 -8.62 2.79
C THR A 49 6.29 -7.95 1.80
N ASP A 50 5.15 -8.57 1.58
CA ASP A 50 3.98 -8.08 0.86
C ASP A 50 3.04 -7.26 1.77
N ARG A 51 3.48 -6.85 2.97
CA ARG A 51 2.68 -6.03 3.91
C ARG A 51 2.01 -4.82 3.24
N HIS A 52 2.67 -4.17 2.28
CA HIS A 52 2.10 -3.03 1.57
C HIS A 52 0.83 -3.38 0.78
N ALA A 53 0.82 -4.52 0.07
CA ALA A 53 -0.34 -4.97 -0.68
C ALA A 53 -1.52 -5.29 0.26
N ARG A 54 -1.25 -6.07 1.32
CA ARG A 54 -2.27 -6.41 2.33
C ARG A 54 -2.82 -5.19 3.06
N LEU A 55 -1.99 -4.18 3.31
CA LEU A 55 -2.43 -2.92 3.89
C LEU A 55 -3.46 -2.25 2.99
N MET A 56 -3.17 -2.15 1.68
CA MET A 56 -4.09 -1.56 0.71
C MET A 56 -5.38 -2.38 0.54
N ASP A 57 -5.29 -3.71 0.54
CA ASP A 57 -6.46 -4.59 0.53
C ASP A 57 -7.35 -4.33 1.76
N SER A 58 -6.73 -4.16 2.94
CA SER A 58 -7.45 -3.85 4.18
C SER A 58 -8.11 -2.46 4.11
N MET A 59 -7.41 -1.45 3.57
CA MET A 59 -7.98 -0.11 3.37
C MET A 59 -9.17 -0.13 2.39
N ALA A 60 -9.08 -0.94 1.33
CA ALA A 60 -10.17 -1.11 0.37
C ALA A 60 -11.40 -1.76 1.02
N MET A 61 -11.18 -2.76 1.88
CA MET A 61 -12.23 -3.40 2.67
C MET A 61 -12.86 -2.42 3.66
N TYR A 62 -12.06 -1.67 4.43
CA TYR A 62 -12.57 -0.67 5.37
C TYR A 62 -13.42 0.40 4.68
N ARG A 63 -13.04 0.83 3.48
CA ARG A 63 -13.87 1.76 2.68
C ARG A 63 -15.23 1.15 2.36
N LYS A 64 -15.28 -0.09 1.88
CA LYS A 64 -16.55 -0.79 1.55
C LYS A 64 -17.43 -0.97 2.79
N GLU A 65 -16.82 -1.23 3.94
CA GLU A 65 -17.49 -1.32 5.25
C GLU A 65 -17.80 0.05 5.87
N LYS A 66 -17.40 1.16 5.24
CA LYS A 66 -17.52 2.54 5.74
C LYS A 66 -16.85 2.76 7.11
N ARG A 67 -15.82 1.98 7.41
CA ARG A 67 -15.04 2.07 8.66
C ARG A 67 -13.90 3.04 8.49
N PHE A 68 -13.61 3.81 9.54
CA PHE A 68 -12.52 4.78 9.59
C PHE A 68 -12.56 5.88 8.51
N CYS A 69 -13.64 5.97 7.73
CA CYS A 69 -13.83 7.01 6.73
C CYS A 69 -14.05 8.35 7.44
N ASP A 70 -13.25 9.33 7.07
CA ASP A 70 -13.19 10.68 7.65
C ASP A 70 -13.56 11.76 6.63
N VAL A 71 -14.04 11.35 5.44
CA VAL A 71 -14.60 12.21 4.40
C VAL A 71 -15.70 11.48 3.62
N VAL A 72 -16.65 12.24 3.10
CA VAL A 72 -17.68 11.76 2.16
C VAL A 72 -17.55 12.60 0.89
N LEU A 73 -17.37 11.94 -0.26
CA LEU A 73 -17.38 12.60 -1.57
C LEU A 73 -18.79 12.49 -2.16
N CYS A 74 -19.26 13.51 -2.86
CA CYS A 74 -20.55 13.51 -3.53
C CYS A 74 -20.39 13.71 -5.04
N VAL A 75 -21.05 12.88 -5.85
CA VAL A 75 -21.14 13.06 -7.30
C VAL A 75 -22.58 12.82 -7.73
N GLN A 76 -23.23 13.86 -8.25
CA GLN A 76 -24.63 13.82 -8.70
C GLN A 76 -25.58 13.29 -7.61
N GLY A 77 -25.37 13.69 -6.36
CA GLY A 77 -26.16 13.26 -5.20
C GLY A 77 -25.83 11.87 -4.66
N VAL A 78 -24.90 11.14 -5.27
CA VAL A 78 -24.42 9.85 -4.76
C VAL A 78 -23.22 10.08 -3.83
N GLN A 79 -23.29 9.53 -2.62
CA GLN A 79 -22.26 9.68 -1.58
C GLN A 79 -21.25 8.51 -1.57
N TYR A 80 -19.99 8.84 -1.34
CA TYR A 80 -18.86 7.91 -1.30
C TYR A 80 -17.99 8.18 -0.07
N PRO A 81 -18.19 7.43 1.03
CA PRO A 81 -17.29 7.46 2.18
C PRO A 81 -15.88 7.00 1.77
N ALA A 82 -14.86 7.73 2.24
CA ALA A 82 -13.46 7.44 1.94
C ALA A 82 -12.53 7.90 3.08
N HIS A 83 -11.25 7.55 2.95
CA HIS A 83 -10.19 7.97 3.86
C HIS A 83 -9.36 9.10 3.23
N LYS A 84 -9.29 10.27 3.86
CA LYS A 84 -8.50 11.43 3.42
C LYS A 84 -7.06 11.05 3.15
N VAL A 85 -6.45 10.23 4.03
CA VAL A 85 -5.05 9.81 3.89
C VAL A 85 -4.77 8.98 2.64
N VAL A 86 -5.71 8.10 2.24
CA VAL A 86 -5.57 7.28 1.03
C VAL A 86 -5.79 8.14 -0.22
N LEU A 87 -6.77 9.05 -0.18
CA LEU A 87 -7.01 9.97 -1.28
C LEU A 87 -5.80 10.90 -1.51
N ALA A 88 -5.27 11.50 -0.43
CA ALA A 88 -4.11 12.39 -0.48
C ALA A 88 -2.82 11.70 -0.92
N SER A 89 -2.61 10.42 -0.58
CA SER A 89 -1.40 9.70 -0.97
C SER A 89 -1.34 9.37 -2.47
N VAL A 90 -2.49 9.34 -3.13
CA VAL A 90 -2.61 9.00 -4.56
C VAL A 90 -2.85 10.24 -5.44
N SER A 91 -3.35 11.34 -4.87
CA SER A 91 -3.78 12.53 -5.61
C SER A 91 -3.28 13.81 -4.93
N SER A 92 -2.49 14.61 -5.66
CA SER A 92 -2.04 15.92 -5.18
C SER A 92 -3.17 16.94 -5.07
N TYR A 93 -4.25 16.77 -5.86
CA TYR A 93 -5.50 17.52 -5.69
C TYR A 93 -6.06 17.33 -4.28
N PHE A 94 -6.25 16.08 -3.86
CA PHE A 94 -6.74 15.77 -2.52
C PHE A 94 -5.74 16.16 -1.44
N ALA A 95 -4.43 15.94 -1.66
CA ALA A 95 -3.40 16.37 -0.71
C ALA A 95 -3.41 17.88 -0.47
N SER A 96 -3.54 18.68 -1.54
CA SER A 96 -3.61 20.14 -1.46
C SER A 96 -4.90 20.59 -0.78
N MET A 97 -6.04 20.01 -1.18
CA MET A 97 -7.34 20.34 -0.63
C MET A 97 -7.42 20.02 0.88
N PHE A 98 -6.86 18.89 1.33
CA PHE A 98 -6.85 18.53 2.75
C PHE A 98 -5.71 19.16 3.54
N GLY A 99 -4.59 19.50 2.90
CA GLY A 99 -3.39 20.04 3.53
C GLY A 99 -3.37 21.56 3.68
N GLN A 100 -4.26 22.29 3.00
CA GLN A 100 -4.45 23.72 3.22
C GLN A 100 -4.99 23.95 4.65
N SER A 101 -4.08 24.32 5.55
CA SER A 101 -4.34 24.75 6.93
C SER A 101 -5.24 25.99 6.94
N GLY A 102 -6.54 25.76 6.83
CA GLY A 102 -7.55 26.80 6.66
C GLY A 102 -8.97 26.25 6.62
N HIS A 103 -9.17 25.02 6.12
CA HIS A 103 -10.40 24.26 6.39
C HIS A 103 -10.28 23.59 7.77
N ILE A 104 -10.28 24.42 8.81
CA ILE A 104 -10.51 24.03 10.22
C ILE A 104 -12.03 23.91 10.44
N GLU A 105 -12.75 23.33 9.48
CA GLU A 105 -13.99 22.60 9.76
C GLU A 105 -13.63 21.11 9.87
N ALA A 106 -12.61 20.85 10.69
CA ALA A 106 -12.35 19.53 11.19
C ALA A 106 -13.56 19.12 12.04
N PHE A 107 -14.14 17.96 11.71
CA PHE A 107 -15.21 17.23 12.42
C PHE A 107 -16.66 17.38 11.93
N THR A 108 -16.97 18.24 10.96
CA THR A 108 -18.24 18.11 10.23
C THR A 108 -17.97 17.23 9.01
N THR A 109 -18.85 16.27 8.74
CA THR A 109 -18.88 15.49 7.51
C THR A 109 -19.22 16.45 6.36
N GLU A 110 -18.26 17.26 5.93
CA GLU A 110 -18.41 18.09 4.74
C GLU A 110 -18.44 17.14 3.54
N ASP A 111 -19.63 16.99 2.97
CA ASP A 111 -19.84 16.32 1.68
C ASP A 111 -19.08 17.12 0.61
N ILE A 112 -17.97 16.56 0.12
CA ILE A 112 -17.17 17.21 -0.92
C ILE A 112 -17.83 16.95 -2.26
N ASP A 113 -18.49 17.96 -2.81
CA ASP A 113 -19.12 17.86 -4.13
C ASP A 113 -18.11 17.92 -5.27
N LEU A 114 -17.95 16.78 -5.95
CA LEU A 114 -17.08 16.61 -7.11
C LEU A 114 -17.86 16.57 -8.42
N THR A 115 -19.16 16.90 -8.44
CA THR A 115 -20.02 16.82 -9.64
C THR A 115 -19.48 17.64 -10.82
N LYS A 116 -18.72 18.72 -10.55
CA LYS A 116 -18.08 19.54 -11.60
C LYS A 116 -16.82 18.89 -12.20
N LEU A 117 -16.17 17.99 -11.47
CA LEU A 117 -14.90 17.37 -11.85
C LEU A 117 -15.12 15.94 -12.38
N VAL A 118 -16.03 15.20 -11.74
CA VAL A 118 -16.32 13.81 -12.04
C VAL A 118 -17.66 13.71 -12.75
N PRO A 119 -17.69 13.18 -13.99
CA PRO A 119 -18.84 13.36 -14.87
C PRO A 119 -20.03 12.46 -14.54
N CYS A 120 -19.83 11.38 -13.78
CA CYS A 120 -20.90 10.50 -13.35
C CYS A 120 -20.46 9.62 -12.15
N PRO A 121 -21.43 9.08 -11.39
CA PRO A 121 -21.21 8.11 -10.31
C PRO A 121 -20.29 6.94 -10.67
N ARG A 122 -20.44 6.41 -11.88
CA ARG A 122 -19.61 5.30 -12.38
C ARG A 122 -18.13 5.69 -12.45
N ALA A 123 -17.82 6.88 -12.95
CA ALA A 123 -16.45 7.39 -12.98
C ALA A 123 -15.87 7.55 -11.58
N MET A 124 -16.68 7.96 -10.60
CA MET A 124 -16.24 8.08 -9.20
C MET A 124 -15.87 6.71 -8.60
N ASN A 125 -16.69 5.68 -8.83
CA ASN A 125 -16.38 4.31 -8.40
C ASN A 125 -15.05 3.83 -8.99
N SER A 126 -14.88 4.02 -10.29
CA SER A 126 -13.67 3.72 -11.03
C SER A 126 -12.42 4.42 -10.46
N ILE A 127 -12.52 5.71 -10.14
CA ILE A 127 -11.44 6.48 -9.50
C ILE A 127 -11.10 5.90 -8.11
N LEU A 128 -12.12 5.62 -7.28
CA LEU A 128 -11.90 5.06 -5.94
C LEU A 128 -11.30 3.65 -5.99
N ASP A 129 -11.77 2.79 -6.89
CA ASP A 129 -11.22 1.46 -7.04
C ASP A 129 -9.75 1.53 -7.47
N PHE A 130 -9.40 2.45 -8.38
CA PHE A 130 -8.01 2.70 -8.73
C PHE A 130 -7.19 3.21 -7.55
N MET A 131 -7.68 4.19 -6.78
CA MET A 131 -6.94 4.72 -5.62
C MET A 131 -6.65 3.66 -4.56
N TYR A 132 -7.54 2.70 -4.37
CA TYR A 132 -7.39 1.69 -3.33
C TYR A 132 -6.71 0.40 -3.80
N THR A 133 -6.72 0.10 -5.10
CA THR A 133 -6.19 -1.17 -5.65
C THR A 133 -5.07 -0.99 -6.67
N SER A 134 -4.80 0.25 -7.07
CA SER A 134 -3.91 0.60 -8.20
C SER A 134 -4.29 -0.06 -9.52
N ARG A 135 -5.55 -0.50 -9.66
CA ARG A 135 -6.07 -1.21 -10.83
C ARG A 135 -7.44 -0.67 -11.19
N ILE A 136 -7.73 -0.67 -12.49
CA ILE A 136 -9.04 -0.31 -13.01
C ILE A 136 -9.33 -1.14 -14.26
N GLN A 137 -10.60 -1.49 -14.44
CA GLN A 137 -11.10 -2.09 -15.68
C GLN A 137 -12.07 -1.10 -16.32
N LEU A 138 -11.72 -0.65 -17.53
CA LEU A 138 -12.51 0.29 -18.31
C LEU A 138 -13.18 -0.49 -19.45
N ASP A 139 -14.43 -0.15 -19.78
CA ASP A 139 -15.07 -0.64 -21.01
C ASP A 139 -15.07 0.46 -22.08
N ASP A 140 -15.17 0.08 -23.35
CA ASP A 140 -15.13 1.03 -24.48
C ASP A 140 -16.24 2.10 -24.42
N LYS A 141 -17.32 1.83 -23.68
CA LYS A 141 -18.46 2.75 -23.54
C LYS A 141 -18.26 3.72 -22.37
N SER A 142 -17.41 3.40 -21.41
CA SER A 142 -17.20 4.17 -20.17
C SER A 142 -15.86 4.90 -20.13
N VAL A 143 -14.88 4.44 -20.92
CA VAL A 143 -13.50 4.92 -20.95
C VAL A 143 -13.41 6.45 -21.09
N CYS A 144 -14.20 7.07 -21.97
CA CYS A 144 -14.13 8.52 -22.20
C CYS A 144 -14.53 9.35 -20.97
N ASN A 145 -15.56 8.91 -20.23
CA ASN A 145 -16.03 9.62 -19.04
C ASN A 145 -15.13 9.33 -17.83
N GLU A 146 -14.65 8.10 -17.69
CA GLU A 146 -13.72 7.71 -16.63
C GLU A 146 -12.39 8.44 -16.78
N VAL A 147 -11.76 8.41 -17.96
CA VAL A 147 -10.48 9.10 -18.21
C VAL A 147 -10.58 10.59 -17.92
N ARG A 148 -11.69 11.27 -18.24
CA ARG A 148 -11.86 12.69 -17.92
C ARG A 148 -11.79 12.97 -16.41
N GLY A 149 -12.48 12.17 -15.60
CA GLY A 149 -12.43 12.31 -14.14
C GLY A 149 -11.04 12.00 -13.56
N PHE A 150 -10.36 10.99 -14.13
CA PHE A 150 -8.98 10.65 -13.77
C PHE A 150 -8.02 11.81 -14.04
N VAL A 151 -8.11 12.40 -15.23
CA VAL A 151 -7.25 13.54 -15.59
C VAL A 151 -7.43 14.67 -14.60
N GLU A 152 -8.64 14.97 -14.11
CA GLU A 152 -8.84 16.08 -13.17
C GLU A 152 -8.45 15.76 -11.72
N ILE A 153 -8.74 14.56 -11.23
CA ILE A 153 -8.53 14.19 -9.82
C ILE A 153 -7.13 13.64 -9.57
N LEU A 154 -6.52 12.93 -10.52
CA LEU A 154 -5.22 12.25 -10.35
C LEU A 154 -4.07 13.00 -11.01
N LYS A 155 -4.19 14.33 -11.23
CA LYS A 155 -3.03 15.12 -11.68
C LYS A 155 -1.88 14.94 -10.66
N PRO A 156 -0.63 14.74 -11.14
CA PRO A 156 0.55 14.78 -10.28
C PRO A 156 0.73 16.18 -9.69
#